data_AF-A0A7H1E046-F1
#
_entry.id   AF-A0A7H1E046-F1
#
_cell.length_a   1.000
_cell.length_b   1.000
_cell.length_c   1.000
_cell.angle_alpha   90.00
_cell.angle_beta   90.00
_cell.angle_gamma   90.00
#
_symmetry.space_group_name_H-M   'P 1'
#
loop_
_entity.id
_entity.type
_entity.pdbx_description
1 polymer ?
#
loop_
_entity_poly.entity_id
_entity_poly.type
_entity_poly.pdbx_seq_one_letter_code
_entity_poly.pdbx_strand_id
1 'polypeptide(L)' 'MNFLIDEQLKLILEFPKIGRKTDIDNVYIKVIYKYLLYYEFQNGDLHILTIRNGSKNPDTLKI' A
#
# COMPACT_ATOMS: atom_id res chain seq x y z
N MET A 1 -5.05 -7.66 13.78
CA MET A 1 -4.21 -7.33 12.61
C MET A 1 -4.92 -7.66 11.30
N ASN A 2 -5.44 -8.87 11.15
CA ASN A 2 -6.05 -9.33 9.89
C ASN A 2 -7.27 -8.51 9.46
N PHE A 3 -8.18 -8.19 10.39
CA PHE A 3 -9.41 -7.44 10.05
C PHE A 3 -9.15 -6.07 9.41
N LEU A 4 -8.14 -5.32 9.90
CA LEU A 4 -7.80 -4.01 9.34
C LEU A 4 -7.27 -4.13 7.91
N ILE A 5 -6.44 -5.14 7.64
CA ILE A 5 -5.91 -5.37 6.29
C ILE A 5 -7.06 -5.77 5.35
N ASP A 6 -7.92 -6.71 5.76
CA ASP A 6 -9.06 -7.16 4.94
C ASP A 6 -10.01 -6.03 4.54
N GLU A 7 -10.40 -5.18 5.49
CA GLU A 7 -11.27 -4.03 5.21
C GLU A 7 -10.60 -3.04 4.24
N GLN A 8 -9.29 -2.83 4.37
CA GLN A 8 -8.55 -1.98 3.43
C GLN A 8 -8.43 -2.61 2.04
N LEU A 9 -8.27 -3.93 1.95
CA LEU A 9 -8.24 -4.64 0.66
C LEU A 9 -9.58 -4.54 -0.07
N LYS A 10 -10.71 -4.67 0.63
CA LYS A 10 -12.04 -4.44 0.04
C LYS A 10 -12.19 -3.03 -0.53
N LEU A 11 -11.77 -2.02 0.23
CA LEU A 11 -11.76 -0.63 -0.24
C LEU A 11 -10.86 -0.42 -1.46
N ILE A 12 -9.73 -1.12 -1.54
CA ILE A 12 -8.84 -1.05 -2.70
C ILE A 12 -9.48 -1.74 -3.91
N LEU A 13 -10.20 -2.85 -3.73
CA LEU A 13 -10.94 -3.51 -4.81
C LEU A 13 -12.05 -2.61 -5.38
N GLU A 14 -12.78 -1.90 -4.52
CA GLU A 14 -13.82 -0.95 -4.95
C GLU A 14 -13.23 0.32 -5.57
N PHE A 15 -12.11 0.80 -5.03
CA PHE A 15 -11.45 2.03 -5.47
C PHE A 15 -9.95 1.81 -5.69
N PRO A 16 -9.53 1.17 -6.80
CA PRO A 16 -8.13 0.80 -7.01
C PRO A 16 -7.15 1.96 -6.97
N LYS A 17 -7.61 3.17 -7.33
CA LYS A 17 -6.79 4.39 -7.36
C LYS A 17 -6.80 5.18 -6.03
N ILE A 18 -7.29 4.58 -4.94
CA ILE A 18 -7.38 5.22 -3.61
C ILE A 18 -6.01 5.39 -2.91
N GLY A 19 -5.00 4.66 -3.36
CA GLY A 19 -3.61 4.85 -2.96
C GLY A 19 -2.95 6.03 -3.67
N ARG A 20 -1.84 6.50 -3.13
CA ARG A 20 -1.00 7.52 -3.77
C ARG A 20 -0.20 6.86 -4.90
N LYS A 21 -0.18 7.47 -6.09
CA LYS A 21 0.69 7.04 -7.18
C LYS A 21 2.15 7.10 -6.77
N THR A 22 2.91 6.10 -7.17
CA THR A 22 4.37 6.14 -7.10
C THR A 22 4.96 6.72 -8.39
N ASP A 23 6.28 6.82 -8.43
CA ASP A 23 7.08 7.08 -9.63
C ASP A 23 7.12 5.90 -10.59
N ILE A 24 6.68 4.71 -10.16
CA ILE A 24 6.50 3.53 -11.00
C ILE A 24 5.05 3.50 -11.53
N ASP A 25 4.91 3.35 -12.83
CA ASP A 25 3.61 3.27 -13.49
C ASP A 25 2.76 2.12 -12.96
N ASN A 26 1.46 2.39 -12.80
CA ASN A 26 0.46 1.47 -12.26
C ASN A 26 0.70 0.94 -10.83
N VAL A 27 1.71 1.47 -10.11
CA VAL A 27 1.98 1.12 -8.72
C VAL A 27 1.49 2.23 -7.79
N TYR A 28 0.76 1.81 -6.76
CA TYR A 28 0.14 2.67 -5.76
C TYR A 28 0.61 2.29 -4.35
N ILE A 29 0.67 3.29 -3.47
CA ILE A 29 0.95 3.12 -2.04
C ILE A 29 -0.28 3.51 -1.23
N LYS A 30 -0.72 2.62 -0.35
CA LYS A 30 -1.69 2.92 0.71
C LYS A 30 -1.02 2.88 2.07
N VAL A 31 -1.22 3.92 2.88
CA VAL A 31 -0.82 3.90 4.29
C VAL A 31 -1.93 3.22 5.08
N ILE A 32 -1.62 2.11 5.73
CA ILE A 32 -2.54 1.35 6.58
C ILE A 32 -1.94 1.31 7.98
N TYR A 33 -2.41 2.20 8.86
CA TYR A 33 -1.85 2.41 10.19
C TYR A 33 -0.33 2.70 10.12
N LYS A 34 0.51 1.77 10.60
CA LYS A 34 1.98 1.88 10.56
C LYS A 34 2.59 1.22 9.32
N TYR A 35 1.80 0.70 8.39
CA TYR A 35 2.29 -0.03 7.22
C TYR A 35 2.11 0.77 5.94
N LEU A 36 3.04 0.55 5.01
CA LEU A 36 2.98 0.99 3.62
C LEU A 36 2.68 -0.25 2.78
N LEU A 37 1.47 -0.29 2.22
CA LEU A 37 1.04 -1.33 1.29
C LEU A 37 1.30 -0.85 -0.13
N TYR A 38 2.17 -1.54 -0.84
CA TYR A 38 2.42 -1.32 -2.26
C TYR A 38 1.61 -2.34 -3.05
N TYR A 39 0.87 -1.86 -4.02
CA TYR A 39 -0.01 -2.71 -4.82
C TYR A 39 -0.13 -2.17 -6.24
N GLU A 40 -0.49 -3.07 -7.15
CA GLU A 40 -0.90 -2.77 -8.51
C GLU A 40 -2.30 -3.34 -8.75
N PHE A 41 -3.05 -2.71 -9.65
CA PHE A 41 -4.35 -3.20 -10.07
C PHE A 41 -4.33 -3.36 -11.59
N GLN A 42 -4.50 -4.58 -12.09
CA GLN A 42 -4.41 -4.89 -13.50
C GLN A 42 -5.46 -5.94 -13.86
N ASN A 43 -6.19 -5.72 -14.96
CA ASN A 43 -7.18 -6.66 -15.49
C ASN A 43 -8.28 -7.09 -14.49
N GLY A 44 -8.56 -6.28 -13.46
CA GLY A 44 -9.52 -6.60 -12.40
C GLY A 44 -8.91 -7.29 -11.18
N ASP A 45 -7.63 -7.65 -11.25
CA ASP A 45 -6.90 -8.30 -10.18
C ASP A 45 -6.08 -7.28 -9.37
N LEU A 46 -6.13 -7.43 -8.05
CA LEU A 46 -5.32 -6.69 -7.10
C LEU A 46 -4.09 -7.53 -6.74
N HIS A 47 -2.90 -7.05 -7.13
CA HIS A 47 -1.64 -7.70 -6.74
C HIS A 47 -0.96 -6.89 -5.63
N ILE A 48 -0.71 -7.56 -4.50
CA ILE A 48 0.03 -6.97 -3.40
C ILE A 48 1.52 -7.23 -3.61
N LEU A 49 2.27 -6.16 -3.86
CA LEU A 49 3.70 -6.24 -4.18
C LEU A 49 4.54 -6.39 -2.91
N THR A 50 4.28 -5.57 -1.91
CA THR A 50 4.96 -5.64 -0.61
C THR A 50 4.20 -4.89 0.47
N ILE A 51 4.33 -5.35 1.71
CA ILE A 51 3.91 -4.63 2.91
C ILE A 51 5.16 -4.24 3.68
N ARG A 52 5.42 -2.94 3.84
CA ARG A 52 6.56 -2.43 4.62
C ARG A 52 6.07 -1.81 5.91
N ASN A 53 6.81 -2.01 7.00
CA ASN A 53 6.59 -1.20 8.20
C ASN A 53 7.08 0.23 7.92
N GLY A 54 6.17 1.19 7.96
CA GLY A 54 6.39 2.62 7.75
C GLY A 54 7.04 3.33 8.94
N SER A 55 7.24 2.65 10.09
CA SER A 55 8.13 3.16 11.13
C SER A 55 9.57 3.11 10.64
N LYS A 56 10.00 4.14 9.91
CA LYS A 56 11.43 4.42 9.77
C LYS A 56 11.96 4.72 11.16
N ASN A 57 13.01 3.99 11.57
CA ASN A 57 13.83 4.42 12.69
C ASN A 57 14.44 5.77 12.29
N PRO A 58 14.15 6.89 12.98
CA PRO A 58 14.63 8.22 12.60
C PRO A 58 16.14 8.27 12.42
N ASP A 59 16.87 7.42 13.16
CA ASP A 59 18.33 7.34 13.16
C ASP A 59 18.96 6.73 11.88
N THR A 60 18.13 6.12 11.01
CA THR A 60 18.60 5.51 9.74
C THR A 60 18.44 6.42 8.52
N LEU A 61 17.76 7.57 8.69
CA LEU A 61 17.71 8.63 7.70
C LEU A 61 18.93 9.55 7.90
N LYS A 62 20.10 9.13 7.42
CA LYS A 62 21.22 10.05 7.22
C LYS A 62 21.00 10.79 5.91
N ILE A 63 20.90 12.12 6.01
CA ILE A 63 20.88 13.09 4.91
C ILE A 63 22.32 13.30 4.46
#